data_AF-A0A9W7EP47-F1
#
_entry.id   AF-A0A9W7EP47-F1
#
_cell.length_a   1.000
_cell.length_b   1.000
_cell.length_c   1.000
_cell.angle_alpha   90.00
_cell.angle_beta   90.00
_cell.angle_gamma   90.00
#
_symmetry.space_group_name_H-M   'P 1'
#
loop_
_entity.id
_entity.type
_entity.pdbx_description
1 polymer ?
#
loop_
_entity_poly.entity_id
_entity_poly.type
_entity_poly.pdbx_seq_one_letter_code
_entity_poly.pdbx_strand_id
1 'polypeptide(L)'
;MNSMKEQMMAANEVGADGIPVFNMFVKSGKTGGSIWYPCGSFKGDERTKALVESMKGGFLSGMAKNQLDNGVKNSLFDSQKQLVESITRSYPQLRKSRDDLKWGYKITANGLSDEQKEINEVVPEKQSGNFFDNISNMFNN
;
A
#
# COMPACT_ATOMS: atom_id res chain seq x y z
N MET A 1 -19.34 -9.00 -11.01
CA MET A 1 -18.28 -7.97 -10.87
C MET A 1 -18.46 -7.07 -9.63
N ASN A 2 -19.46 -7.27 -8.76
CA ASN A 2 -19.71 -6.38 -7.61
C ASN A 2 -19.01 -6.76 -6.30
N SER A 3 -18.59 -8.03 -6.13
CA SER A 3 -18.08 -8.52 -4.86
C SER A 3 -16.77 -7.88 -4.40
N MET A 4 -15.86 -7.52 -5.30
CA MET A 4 -14.58 -6.90 -4.93
C MET A 4 -14.73 -5.41 -4.61
N LYS A 5 -15.64 -4.71 -5.30
CA LYS A 5 -15.97 -3.30 -5.02
C LYS A 5 -16.69 -3.16 -3.67
N GLU A 6 -17.59 -4.08 -3.36
CA GLU A 6 -18.27 -4.15 -2.05
C GLU A 6 -17.30 -4.51 -0.93
N GLN A 7 -16.39 -5.48 -1.13
CA GLN A 7 -15.34 -5.79 -0.16
C GLN A 7 -14.43 -4.58 0.11
N MET A 8 -14.16 -3.74 -0.89
CA MET A 8 -13.42 -2.51 -0.68
C MET A 8 -14.23 -1.40 -0.03
N MET A 9 -15.53 -1.29 -0.32
CA MET A 9 -16.39 -0.34 0.38
C MET A 9 -16.50 -0.71 1.87
N ALA A 10 -16.65 -2.00 2.17
CA ALA A 10 -16.61 -2.52 3.54
C ALA A 10 -15.22 -2.37 4.19
N ALA A 11 -14.14 -2.52 3.43
CA ALA A 11 -12.77 -2.30 3.92
C ALA A 11 -12.36 -0.81 4.00
N ASN A 12 -13.16 0.11 3.46
CA ASN A 12 -12.95 1.56 3.63
C ASN A 12 -13.59 2.12 4.90
N GLU A 13 -14.36 1.31 5.63
CA GLU A 13 -14.66 1.63 7.02
C GLU A 13 -13.35 1.48 7.80
N VAL A 14 -12.81 2.60 8.29
CA VAL A 14 -11.79 2.58 9.34
C VAL A 14 -12.37 1.67 10.40
N GLY A 15 -11.76 0.49 10.60
CA GLY A 15 -12.29 -0.47 11.56
C GLY A 15 -12.54 0.25 12.88
N ALA A 16 -13.63 -0.09 13.58
CA ALA A 16 -14.02 0.58 14.83
C ALA A 16 -12.88 0.68 15.88
N ASP A 17 -11.82 -0.12 15.69
CA ASP A 17 -10.56 -0.18 16.43
C ASP A 17 -9.51 0.89 16.04
N GLY A 18 -9.77 1.74 15.05
CA GLY A 18 -8.87 2.80 14.58
C GLY A 18 -7.61 2.27 13.89
N ILE A 19 -7.65 1.01 13.41
CA ILE A 19 -6.54 0.40 12.66
C ILE A 19 -6.63 0.84 11.19
N PRO A 20 -5.53 1.32 10.60
CA PRO A 20 -5.52 1.76 9.21
C PRO A 20 -5.75 0.60 8.24
N VAL A 21 -6.44 0.86 7.13
CA VAL A 21 -6.59 -0.09 6.02
C VAL A 21 -5.77 0.38 4.83
N PHE A 22 -4.97 -0.52 4.28
CA PHE A 22 -4.16 -0.28 3.11
C PHE A 22 -4.86 -0.91 1.90
N ASN A 23 -5.36 -0.04 1.02
CA ASN A 23 -6.01 -0.44 -0.22
C ASN A 23 -4.97 -0.48 -1.33
N MET A 24 -4.82 -1.63 -1.97
CA MET A 24 -3.84 -1.85 -3.03
C MET A 24 -4.47 -1.61 -4.41
N PHE A 25 -3.69 -0.96 -5.26
CA PHE A 25 -4.05 -0.64 -6.63
C PHE A 25 -2.95 -1.04 -7.59
N VAL A 26 -3.35 -1.29 -8.83
CA VAL A 26 -2.47 -1.64 -9.93
C VAL A 26 -2.89 -0.89 -11.19
N LYS A 27 -1.93 -0.46 -12.00
CA LYS A 27 -2.19 0.13 -13.32
C LYS A 27 -1.23 -0.39 -14.38
N SER A 28 -1.62 -0.26 -15.64
CA SER A 28 -0.78 -0.60 -16.79
C SER A 28 0.38 0.39 -16.92
N GLY A 29 1.63 -0.11 -16.91
CA GLY A 29 2.82 0.68 -17.21
C GLY A 29 2.93 1.07 -18.68
N LYS A 30 2.54 0.16 -19.59
CA LYS A 30 2.67 0.33 -21.05
C LYS A 30 1.80 1.42 -21.66
N THR A 31 0.69 1.80 -21.01
CA THR A 31 -0.33 2.67 -21.62
C THR A 31 -0.52 3.99 -20.88
N GLY A 32 0.44 4.38 -20.04
CA GLY A 32 0.29 5.56 -19.17
C GLY A 32 -1.03 5.52 -18.39
N GLY A 33 -1.46 4.32 -17.98
CA GLY A 33 -2.86 4.08 -17.63
C GLY A 33 -3.30 4.96 -16.47
N SER A 34 -4.09 6.00 -16.73
CA SER A 34 -4.64 6.89 -15.71
C SER A 34 -5.58 6.18 -14.73
N ILE A 35 -5.94 4.94 -15.04
CA ILE A 35 -6.92 4.14 -14.30
C ILE A 35 -6.17 3.19 -13.38
N TRP A 36 -6.37 3.41 -12.08
CA TRP A 36 -5.99 2.49 -11.02
C TRP A 36 -7.06 1.43 -10.82
N TYR A 37 -6.68 0.17 -10.97
CA TYR A 37 -7.54 -0.97 -10.70
C TYR A 37 -7.27 -1.47 -9.29
N PRO A 38 -8.30 -1.68 -8.47
CA PRO A 38 -8.08 -2.24 -7.15
C PRO A 38 -7.67 -3.71 -7.23
N CYS A 39 -6.69 -4.10 -6.44
CA CYS A 39 -6.17 -5.47 -6.43
C CYS A 39 -6.20 -6.16 -5.07
N GLY A 40 -6.69 -5.47 -4.04
CA GLY A 40 -6.91 -6.02 -2.72
C GLY A 40 -6.86 -4.95 -1.63
N SER A 41 -7.06 -5.36 -0.40
CA SER A 41 -6.81 -4.54 0.77
C SER A 41 -6.27 -5.40 1.90
N PHE A 42 -5.47 -4.81 2.77
CA PHE A 42 -5.04 -5.43 4.00
C PHE A 42 -5.27 -4.47 5.16
N LYS A 43 -5.79 -5.03 6.25
CA LYS A 43 -5.90 -4.31 7.51
C LYS A 43 -4.52 -4.30 8.16
N GLY A 44 -4.11 -3.13 8.65
CA GLY A 44 -2.88 -3.00 9.41
C GLY A 44 -2.96 -3.68 10.79
N ASP A 45 -1.95 -3.39 11.59
CA ASP A 45 -1.77 -3.76 12.98
C ASP A 45 -1.55 -2.51 13.86
N GLU A 46 -1.27 -2.70 15.15
CA GLU A 46 -0.99 -1.59 16.07
C GLU A 46 0.27 -0.79 15.70
N ARG A 47 1.27 -1.44 15.07
CA ARG A 47 2.50 -0.77 14.65
C ARG A 47 2.25 0.18 13.49
N THR A 48 1.55 -0.28 12.46
CA THR A 48 1.14 0.54 11.32
C THR A 48 0.15 1.63 11.74
N LYS A 49 -0.69 1.39 12.75
CA LYS A 49 -1.50 2.44 13.40
C LYS A 49 -0.62 3.55 13.98
N ALA A 50 0.38 3.21 14.80
CA ALA A 50 1.30 4.19 15.38
C ALA A 50 2.09 4.97 14.32
N LEU A 51 2.47 4.32 13.21
CA LEU A 51 3.12 4.97 12.07
C LEU A 51 2.16 5.93 11.35
N VAL A 52 0.90 5.54 11.15
CA VAL A 52 -0.11 6.41 10.55
C VAL A 52 -0.41 7.61 11.44
N GLU A 53 -0.47 7.45 12.77
CA GLU A 53 -0.58 8.58 13.69
C GLU A 53 0.65 9.50 13.62
N SER A 54 1.85 8.92 13.59
CA SER A 54 3.11 9.67 13.45
C SER A 54 3.21 10.40 12.11
N MET A 55 2.59 9.85 11.06
CA MET A 55 2.47 10.48 9.75
C MET A 55 1.61 11.76 9.79
N LYS A 56 0.63 11.85 10.69
CA LYS A 56 -0.19 13.06 10.90
C LYS A 56 0.59 14.18 11.59
N GLY A 57 1.57 13.84 12.42
CA GLY A 57 2.25 14.75 13.37
C GLY A 57 3.43 15.57 12.83
N GLY A 58 3.54 15.79 11.52
CA GLY A 58 4.44 16.78 10.91
C GLY A 58 5.94 16.43 10.92
N PHE A 59 6.58 16.35 12.09
CA PHE A 59 8.04 16.28 12.20
C PHE A 59 8.64 14.92 11.78
N LEU A 60 7.99 13.81 12.14
CA LEU A 60 8.41 12.45 11.75
C LEU A 60 7.60 11.89 10.57
N SER A 61 6.81 12.74 9.91
CA SER A 61 5.84 12.30 8.91
C SER A 61 6.49 11.58 7.72
N GLY A 62 7.63 12.10 7.23
CA GLY A 62 8.41 11.49 6.16
C GLY A 62 9.04 10.15 6.56
N MET A 63 9.54 10.02 7.79
CA MET A 63 10.13 8.77 8.29
C MET A 63 9.06 7.68 8.45
N ALA A 64 7.93 8.03 9.05
CA ALA A 64 6.79 7.13 9.21
C ALA A 64 6.24 6.68 7.85
N LYS A 65 6.10 7.62 6.89
CA LYS A 65 5.70 7.31 5.51
C LYS A 65 6.68 6.35 4.84
N ASN A 66 7.99 6.60 4.93
CA ASN A 66 9.01 5.72 4.36
C ASN A 66 8.94 4.30 4.95
N GLN A 67 8.67 4.19 6.26
CA GLN A 67 8.53 2.89 6.91
C GLN A 67 7.26 2.15 6.45
N LEU A 68 6.16 2.87 6.26
CA LEU A 68 4.93 2.31 5.67
C LEU A 68 5.18 1.85 4.23
N ASP A 69 5.78 2.71 3.40
CA ASP A 69 6.13 2.38 2.01
C ASP A 69 6.99 1.12 1.95
N ASN A 70 8.02 1.00 2.79
CA ASN A 70 8.90 -0.16 2.83
C ASN A 70 8.16 -1.45 3.24
N GLY A 71 7.25 -1.37 4.22
CA GLY A 71 6.40 -2.49 4.62
C GLY A 71 5.51 -2.97 3.46
N VAL A 72 4.87 -2.03 2.74
CA VAL A 72 4.04 -2.36 1.57
C VAL A 72 4.89 -2.95 0.45
N LYS A 73 6.04 -2.37 0.13
CA LYS A 73 6.96 -2.88 -0.92
C LYS A 73 7.40 -4.31 -0.65
N ASN A 74 7.78 -4.62 0.59
CA ASN A 74 8.21 -5.97 0.96
C ASN A 74 7.07 -6.98 0.86
N SER A 75 5.91 -6.67 1.45
CA SER A 75 4.74 -7.55 1.37
C SER A 75 4.27 -7.78 -0.07
N LEU A 76 4.36 -6.74 -0.90
CA LEU A 76 4.01 -6.80 -2.30
C LEU A 76 5.00 -7.65 -3.10
N PHE A 77 6.30 -7.54 -2.83
CA PHE A 77 7.33 -8.34 -3.47
C PHE A 77 7.11 -9.84 -3.23
N ASP A 78 6.87 -10.24 -1.98
CA ASP A 78 6.65 -11.65 -1.61
C ASP A 78 5.40 -12.24 -2.28
N SER A 79 4.36 -11.42 -2.45
CA SER A 79 3.07 -11.85 -3.02
C SER A 79 2.91 -11.52 -4.51
N GLN A 80 3.91 -10.90 -5.16
CA GLN A 80 3.76 -10.26 -6.47
C GLN A 80 3.24 -11.23 -7.53
N LYS A 81 3.84 -12.43 -7.62
CA LYS A 81 3.47 -13.42 -8.64
C LYS A 81 2.00 -13.85 -8.53
N GLN A 82 1.56 -14.17 -7.31
CA GLN A 82 0.18 -14.58 -7.05
C GLN A 82 -0.81 -13.44 -7.31
N LEU A 83 -0.45 -12.22 -6.92
CA LEU A 83 -1.26 -11.03 -7.18
C LEU A 83 -1.40 -10.76 -8.67
N VAL A 84 -0.33 -10.82 -9.46
CA VAL A 84 -0.39 -10.64 -10.93
C VAL A 84 -1.32 -11.67 -11.58
N GLU A 85 -1.25 -12.94 -11.17
CA GLU A 85 -2.13 -13.98 -11.70
C GLU A 85 -3.60 -13.73 -11.33
N SER A 86 -3.89 -13.35 -10.09
CA SER A 86 -5.23 -13.01 -9.63
C SER A 86 -5.78 -11.78 -10.36
N ILE A 87 -4.99 -10.71 -10.46
CA ILE A 87 -5.33 -9.45 -11.12
C ILE A 87 -5.61 -9.66 -12.60
N THR A 88 -4.77 -10.41 -13.31
CA THR A 88 -4.94 -10.65 -14.75
C THR A 88 -6.11 -11.58 -15.07
N ARG A 89 -6.60 -12.35 -14.09
CA ARG A 89 -7.88 -13.06 -14.17
C ARG A 89 -9.06 -12.11 -13.97
N SER A 90 -9.02 -11.26 -12.95
CA SER A 90 -10.07 -10.29 -12.61
C SER A 90 -10.19 -9.15 -13.62
N TYR A 91 -9.07 -8.71 -14.18
CA TYR A 91 -8.94 -7.62 -15.14
C TYR A 91 -8.19 -8.11 -16.40
N PRO A 92 -8.89 -8.79 -17.33
CA PRO A 92 -8.28 -9.32 -18.55
C PRO A 92 -7.56 -8.27 -19.41
N GLN A 93 -7.97 -7.00 -19.33
CA GLN A 93 -7.33 -5.88 -20.02
C GLN A 93 -5.88 -5.64 -19.57
N LEU A 94 -5.53 -6.04 -18.35
CA LEU A 94 -4.16 -5.89 -17.82
C LEU A 94 -3.23 -7.01 -18.29
N ARG A 95 -3.73 -8.08 -18.93
CA ARG A 95 -2.92 -9.22 -19.40
C ARG A 95 -1.78 -8.82 -20.34
N LYS A 96 -2.02 -7.84 -21.21
CA LYS A 96 -1.01 -7.34 -22.17
C LYS A 96 0.13 -6.57 -21.49
N SER A 97 -0.12 -6.07 -20.28
CA SER A 97 0.83 -5.31 -19.46
C SER A 97 1.26 -6.08 -18.22
N ARG A 98 1.03 -7.40 -18.16
CA ARG A 98 1.31 -8.22 -16.97
C ARG A 98 2.76 -8.13 -16.46
N ASP A 99 3.71 -7.92 -17.38
CA ASP A 99 5.14 -7.83 -17.09
C ASP A 99 5.59 -6.38 -16.81
N ASP A 100 4.66 -5.42 -16.93
CA ASP A 100 4.88 -3.98 -16.73
C ASP A 100 3.65 -3.37 -16.03
N LEU A 101 3.44 -3.82 -14.79
CA LEU A 101 2.40 -3.32 -13.90
C LEU A 101 3.03 -2.38 -12.88
N LYS A 102 2.41 -1.20 -12.72
CA LYS A 102 2.74 -0.26 -11.63
C LYS A 102 1.80 -0.50 -10.47
N TRP A 103 2.35 -0.43 -9.28
CA TRP A 103 1.62 -0.70 -8.05
C TRP A 103 1.49 0.58 -7.25
N GLY A 104 0.40 0.67 -6.51
CA GLY A 104 0.18 1.78 -5.62
C GLY A 104 -0.69 1.37 -4.46
N TYR A 105 -0.66 2.15 -3.40
CA TYR A 105 -1.51 1.89 -2.24
C TYR A 105 -2.08 3.19 -1.70
N LYS A 106 -3.25 3.09 -1.08
CA LYS A 106 -3.93 4.18 -0.39
C LYS A 106 -4.18 3.77 1.05
N ILE A 107 -3.90 4.67 1.98
CA ILE A 107 -4.22 4.47 3.39
C ILE A 107 -5.60 5.07 3.65
N THR A 108 -6.46 4.27 4.26
CA THR A 108 -7.74 4.72 4.80
C THR A 108 -7.64 4.70 6.32
N ALA A 109 -7.56 5.88 6.91
CA ALA A 109 -7.52 6.10 8.36
C ALA A 109 -8.15 7.46 8.72
N ASN A 110 -8.63 7.58 9.96
CA ASN A 110 -9.23 8.82 10.45
C ASN A 110 -8.18 9.91 10.62
N GLY A 111 -8.50 11.15 10.23
CA GLY A 111 -7.63 12.30 10.43
C GLY A 111 -6.43 12.40 9.47
N LEU A 112 -6.45 11.68 8.35
CA LEU A 112 -5.51 11.90 7.25
C LEU A 112 -5.88 13.15 6.44
N SER A 113 -4.87 13.91 6.00
CA SER A 113 -5.05 14.97 5.01
C SER A 113 -5.40 14.39 3.63
N ASP A 114 -5.87 15.23 2.71
CA ASP A 114 -6.26 14.76 1.38
C ASP A 114 -5.06 14.27 0.56
N GLU A 115 -3.89 14.90 0.71
CA GLU A 115 -2.61 14.44 0.15
C GLU A 115 -2.22 13.04 0.69
N GLN A 116 -2.48 12.77 1.97
CA GLN A 116 -2.18 11.47 2.59
C GLN A 116 -3.15 10.36 2.16
N LYS A 117 -4.32 10.73 1.61
CA LYS A 117 -5.32 9.80 1.05
C LYS A 117 -5.09 9.52 -0.44
N GLU A 118 -4.08 10.11 -1.06
CA GLU A 118 -3.74 9.81 -2.45
C GLU A 118 -3.10 8.44 -2.60
N ILE A 119 -3.16 7.90 -3.83
CA ILE A 119 -2.52 6.62 -4.16
C ILE A 119 -1.01 6.87 -4.28
N ASN A 120 -0.25 6.28 -3.38
CA ASN A 120 1.20 6.33 -3.39
C ASN A 120 1.73 5.22 -4.30
N GLU A 121 2.42 5.59 -5.37
CA GLU A 121 3.07 4.62 -6.25
C GLU A 121 4.24 3.94 -5.54
N VAL A 122 4.28 2.62 -5.58
CA VAL A 122 5.35 1.81 -5.01
C VAL A 122 5.89 0.84 -6.04
N VAL A 123 7.20 0.65 -6.03
CA VAL A 123 7.87 -0.37 -6.82
C VAL A 123 8.10 -1.57 -5.89
N PRO A 124 7.56 -2.77 -6.21
CA PRO A 124 7.85 -3.97 -5.43
C PRO A 124 9.36 -4.19 -5.42
N GLU A 125 9.96 -4.17 -4.25
CA GLU A 125 11.39 -4.34 -4.07
C GLU A 125 11.62 -5.14 -2.80
N LYS A 126 12.44 -6.19 -2.91
CA LYS A 126 12.91 -6.91 -1.74
C LYS A 126 13.98 -6.05 -1.08
N GLN A 127 13.68 -5.46 0.06
CA GLN A 127 14.75 -4.92 0.88
C GLN A 127 15.55 -6.09 1.44
N SER A 128 16.71 -6.35 0.81
CA SER A 128 17.84 -6.98 1.46
C SER A 128 18.05 -6.26 2.79
N GLY A 129 18.12 -7.02 3.89
CA GLY A 129 18.20 -6.50 5.25
C GLY A 129 19.17 -5.33 5.38
N ASN A 130 18.76 -4.31 6.15
CA ASN A 130 19.59 -3.23 6.74
C ASN A 130 18.75 -2.08 7.37
N PHE A 131 17.42 -2.19 7.42
CA PHE A 131 16.58 -1.12 8.01
C PHE A 131 16.51 -1.17 9.56
N PHE A 132 16.51 -2.37 10.16
CA PHE A 132 16.48 -2.53 11.62
C PHE A 132 17.80 -2.09 12.30
N ASP A 133 18.92 -2.26 11.60
CA ASP A 133 20.25 -1.82 12.06
C ASP A 133 20.36 -0.29 12.05
N ASN A 134 19.81 0.37 11.04
CA ASN A 134 19.83 1.84 10.96
C ASN A 134 18.92 2.52 11.99
N ILE A 135 17.76 1.92 12.31
CA ILE A 135 16.89 2.45 13.38
C ILE A 135 17.53 2.25 14.76
N SER A 136 18.11 1.08 15.02
CA SER A 136 18.79 0.82 16.30
C SER A 136 19.97 1.77 16.53
N ASN A 137 20.69 2.15 15.47
CA ASN A 137 21.78 3.12 15.55
C ASN A 137 21.31 4.58 15.73
N MET A 138 20.08 4.92 15.34
CA MET A 138 19.55 6.29 15.45
C MET A 138 18.87 6.57 16.79
N PHE A 139 18.40 5.53 17.49
CA PHE A 139 17.82 5.61 18.84
C PHE A 139 18.83 5.39 19.96
N ASN A 140 20.06 4.97 19.63
CA ASN A 140 21.12 4.69 20.60
C ASN A 140 22.23 5.76 20.60
N ASN A 141 21.92 6.98 20.12
CA ASN A 141 22.80 8.15 20.17
C ASN A 141 22.08 9.37 20.74
#